data_AF-A0A1Y1KKP0-F1
#
_entry.id   AF-A0A1Y1KKP0-F1
#
_cell.length_a   1.000
_cell.length_b   1.000
_cell.length_c   1.000
_cell.angle_alpha   90.00
_cell.angle_beta   90.00
_cell.angle_gamma   90.00
#
_symmetry.space_group_name_H-M   'P 1'
#
loop_
_entity.id
_entity.type
_entity.pdbx_description
1 polymer ?
#
loop_
_entity_poly.entity_id
_entity_poly.type
_entity_poly.pdbx_seq_one_letter_code
_entity_poly.pdbx_strand_id
1 'polypeptide(L)'
;MPRKYRQVHRKMEETNDLIDDVTVVDVYDIASDIGKECEKIIDLYGADAVTSLMPKVISALELLENLAVNNERENSELLELKSKISQLENDKIEKAEYRQKFEKELEAIEEQWRAESKELLALVSRLQDENRKLAKVRGTSQVAERVSPTEIVNNSDMLQKLQLTLEKQRDEIRVKEKLLQEKCGDMEKMRSQVDRLTNSGRELRRKHKTLQNQVRTLCDERADFLVQLQDQQRDITALRQRLGLAEKENEDLAKSDVSYPSNKAVYDLDDPNRPRFTTAELKDILHERNELKARVSDLEDELETYRPKNATES
;
A
#
# COMPACT_ATOMS: atom_id res chain seq x y z
N MET A 1 -7.95 -23.35 16.59
CA MET A 1 -8.93 -23.29 15.48
C MET A 1 -9.74 -24.59 15.43
N PRO A 2 -11.07 -24.58 15.35
CA PRO A 2 -11.90 -25.79 15.42
C PRO A 2 -11.75 -26.63 14.16
N ARG A 3 -11.60 -27.95 14.31
CA ARG A 3 -11.41 -28.94 13.22
C ARG A 3 -12.45 -28.84 12.08
N LYS A 4 -13.67 -28.39 12.38
CA LYS A 4 -14.75 -28.20 11.39
C LYS A 4 -14.40 -27.14 10.33
N TYR A 5 -13.74 -26.04 10.71
CA TYR A 5 -13.34 -24.98 9.77
C TYR A 5 -12.26 -25.46 8.80
N ARG A 6 -11.28 -26.22 9.30
CA ARG A 6 -10.18 -26.79 8.49
C ARG A 6 -10.69 -27.80 7.44
N GLN A 7 -11.79 -28.49 7.73
CA GLN A 7 -12.36 -29.51 6.85
C GLN A 7 -13.25 -28.92 5.75
N VAL A 8 -13.89 -27.77 6.02
CA VAL A 8 -14.65 -27.01 5.01
C VAL A 8 -13.70 -26.27 4.07
N HIS A 9 -12.63 -25.65 4.59
CA HIS A 9 -11.61 -24.99 3.77
C HIS A 9 -10.96 -25.95 2.76
N ARG A 10 -10.59 -27.15 3.23
CA ARG A 10 -9.96 -28.19 2.40
C ARG A 10 -10.87 -28.70 1.29
N LYS A 11 -12.17 -28.87 1.58
CA LYS A 11 -13.16 -29.28 0.56
C LYS A 11 -13.41 -28.19 -0.49
N MET A 12 -13.29 -26.92 -0.11
CA MET A 12 -13.51 -25.78 -1.00
C MET A 12 -12.29 -25.51 -1.89
N GLU A 13 -11.08 -25.81 -1.41
CA GLU A 13 -9.86 -25.87 -2.22
C GLU A 13 -9.91 -27.04 -3.23
N GLU A 14 -10.28 -28.25 -2.78
CA GLU A 14 -10.37 -29.45 -3.65
C GLU A 14 -11.43 -29.33 -4.77
N THR A 15 -12.47 -28.53 -4.61
CA THR A 15 -13.49 -28.30 -5.66
C THR A 15 -13.10 -27.23 -6.67
N ASN A 16 -12.13 -26.38 -6.36
CA ASN A 16 -11.71 -25.27 -7.22
C ASN A 16 -10.61 -25.66 -8.22
N ASP A 17 -9.97 -26.82 -8.02
CA ASP A 17 -8.86 -27.32 -8.84
C ASP A 17 -9.33 -28.26 -9.98
N LEU A 18 -10.64 -28.46 -10.15
CA LEU A 18 -11.23 -29.47 -11.08
C LEU A 18 -12.17 -28.89 -12.14
N ILE A 19 -12.34 -27.57 -12.20
CA ILE A 19 -13.02 -26.92 -13.31
C ILE A 19 -11.92 -26.47 -14.27
N ASP A 20 -11.74 -27.21 -15.36
CA ASP A 20 -10.95 -26.73 -16.49
C ASP A 20 -11.68 -25.48 -17.01
N ASP A 21 -11.23 -24.31 -16.57
CA ASP A 21 -11.88 -23.05 -16.91
C ASP A 21 -11.69 -22.79 -18.40
N VAL A 22 -12.81 -22.67 -19.11
CA VAL A 22 -12.82 -22.35 -20.54
C VAL A 22 -12.16 -20.99 -20.73
N THR A 23 -10.99 -21.00 -21.36
CA THR A 23 -10.20 -19.81 -21.66
C THR A 23 -10.63 -19.19 -22.97
N VAL A 24 -10.21 -17.96 -23.20
CA VAL A 24 -10.41 -17.28 -24.49
C VAL A 24 -9.78 -18.09 -25.64
N VAL A 25 -8.65 -18.77 -25.39
CA VAL A 25 -7.98 -19.61 -26.38
C VAL A 25 -8.87 -20.79 -26.80
N ASP A 26 -9.54 -21.43 -25.85
CA ASP A 26 -10.44 -22.55 -26.14
C ASP A 26 -11.62 -22.11 -27.03
N VAL A 27 -12.10 -20.86 -26.86
CA VAL A 27 -13.17 -20.29 -27.70
C VAL A 27 -12.69 -20.09 -29.14
N TYR A 28 -11.44 -19.65 -29.34
CA TYR A 28 -10.85 -19.49 -30.68
C TYR A 28 -10.62 -20.85 -31.37
N ASP A 29 -10.21 -21.87 -30.63
CA ASP A 29 -10.04 -23.22 -31.18
C ASP A 29 -11.40 -23.81 -31.59
N ILE A 30 -12.42 -23.67 -30.75
CA ILE A 30 -13.81 -24.06 -31.08
C ILE A 30 -14.31 -23.29 -32.31
N ALA A 31 -14.05 -21.98 -32.39
CA ALA A 31 -14.43 -21.17 -33.55
C ALA A 31 -13.75 -21.63 -34.84
N SER A 32 -12.47 -22.03 -34.76
CA SER A 32 -11.73 -22.58 -35.90
C SER A 32 -12.35 -23.88 -36.41
N ASP A 33 -12.70 -24.78 -35.50
CA ASP A 33 -13.29 -26.07 -35.87
C ASP A 33 -14.71 -25.92 -36.43
N ILE A 34 -15.52 -25.03 -35.84
CA ILE A 34 -16.84 -24.68 -36.40
C ILE A 34 -16.69 -24.06 -37.80
N GLY A 35 -15.70 -23.17 -38.00
CA GLY A 35 -15.41 -22.58 -39.29
C GLY A 35 -15.09 -23.61 -40.38
N LYS A 36 -14.24 -24.60 -40.07
CA LYS A 36 -13.89 -25.70 -40.99
C LYS A 36 -15.12 -26.54 -41.37
N GLU A 37 -16.01 -26.81 -40.43
CA GLU A 37 -17.25 -27.55 -40.72
C GLU A 37 -18.23 -26.71 -41.56
N CYS A 38 -18.34 -25.40 -41.30
CA CYS A 38 -19.11 -24.49 -42.13
C CYS A 38 -18.57 -24.41 -43.57
N GLU A 39 -17.24 -24.41 -43.76
CA GLU A 39 -16.60 -24.41 -45.08
C GLU A 39 -16.96 -25.67 -45.88
N LYS A 40 -16.91 -26.87 -45.26
CA LYS A 40 -17.36 -28.12 -45.90
C LYS A 40 -18.82 -28.07 -46.34
N ILE A 41 -19.70 -27.44 -45.55
CA ILE A 41 -21.12 -27.29 -45.89
C ILE A 41 -21.28 -26.35 -47.08
N ILE A 42 -20.52 -25.24 -47.11
CA ILE A 42 -20.52 -24.28 -48.22
C ILE A 42 -20.07 -24.95 -49.52
N ASP A 43 -19.00 -25.75 -49.47
CA ASP A 43 -18.47 -26.47 -50.64
C ASP A 43 -19.48 -27.47 -51.23
N LEU A 44 -20.28 -28.13 -50.39
CA LEU A 44 -21.23 -29.16 -50.82
C LEU A 44 -22.60 -28.60 -51.24
N TYR A 45 -23.09 -27.57 -50.55
CA TYR A 45 -24.48 -27.09 -50.66
C TYR A 45 -24.60 -25.62 -51.07
N GLY A 46 -23.47 -24.92 -51.28
CA GLY A 46 -23.42 -23.50 -51.58
C GLY A 46 -23.55 -22.62 -50.34
N ALA A 47 -23.14 -21.35 -50.47
CA ALA A 47 -23.09 -20.39 -49.36
C ALA A 47 -24.45 -20.14 -48.68
N ASP A 48 -25.54 -20.18 -49.46
CA ASP A 48 -26.91 -19.93 -48.99
C ASP A 48 -27.35 -20.85 -47.85
N ALA A 49 -26.77 -22.06 -47.75
CA ALA A 49 -27.07 -23.02 -46.69
C ALA A 49 -26.63 -22.52 -45.29
N VAL A 50 -25.61 -21.66 -45.20
CA VAL A 50 -25.02 -21.20 -43.93
C VAL A 50 -25.28 -19.71 -43.69
N THR A 51 -25.64 -18.92 -44.71
CA THR A 51 -25.78 -17.45 -44.63
C THR A 51 -26.63 -16.95 -43.46
N SER A 52 -27.76 -17.61 -43.14
CA SER A 52 -28.62 -17.23 -42.01
C SER A 52 -28.16 -17.77 -40.64
N LEU A 53 -27.34 -18.81 -40.63
CA LEU A 53 -26.85 -19.48 -39.42
C LEU A 53 -25.58 -18.79 -38.91
N MET A 54 -24.69 -18.36 -39.82
CA MET A 54 -23.39 -17.79 -39.49
C MET A 54 -23.48 -16.61 -38.50
N PRO A 55 -24.40 -15.64 -38.64
CA PRO A 55 -24.54 -14.55 -37.68
C PRO A 55 -24.93 -15.03 -36.27
N LYS A 56 -25.71 -16.12 -36.15
CA LYS A 56 -26.09 -16.69 -34.85
C LYS A 56 -24.93 -17.43 -34.20
N VAL A 57 -24.13 -18.12 -35.00
CA VAL A 57 -22.90 -18.79 -34.55
C VAL A 57 -21.90 -17.75 -34.06
N ILE A 58 -21.69 -16.68 -34.82
CA ILE A 58 -20.82 -15.55 -34.42
C ILE A 58 -21.31 -14.95 -33.10
N SER A 59 -22.60 -14.61 -33.00
CA SER A 59 -23.16 -14.03 -31.77
C SER A 59 -23.04 -14.95 -30.55
N ALA A 60 -23.15 -16.28 -30.73
CA ALA A 60 -22.95 -17.24 -29.65
C ALA A 60 -21.47 -17.35 -29.23
N LEU A 61 -20.53 -17.33 -30.20
CA LEU A 61 -19.10 -17.34 -29.94
C LEU A 61 -18.63 -16.04 -29.27
N GLU A 62 -19.14 -14.88 -29.70
CA GLU A 62 -18.89 -13.59 -29.05
C GLU A 62 -19.39 -13.58 -27.59
N LEU A 63 -20.57 -14.15 -27.33
CA LEU A 63 -21.07 -14.28 -25.95
C LEU A 63 -20.17 -15.19 -25.12
N LEU A 64 -19.71 -16.30 -25.69
CA LEU A 64 -18.81 -17.24 -25.02
C LEU A 64 -17.45 -16.62 -24.74
N GLU A 65 -16.88 -15.86 -25.68
CA GLU A 65 -15.63 -15.11 -25.49
C GLU A 65 -15.78 -14.09 -24.35
N ASN A 66 -16.88 -13.33 -24.31
CA ASN A 66 -17.14 -12.40 -23.22
C ASN A 66 -17.25 -13.11 -21.86
N LEU A 67 -17.86 -14.30 -21.81
CA LEU A 67 -17.93 -15.10 -20.59
C LEU A 67 -16.54 -15.62 -20.17
N ALA A 68 -15.72 -16.07 -21.12
CA ALA A 68 -14.36 -16.53 -20.87
C ALA A 68 -13.47 -15.39 -20.33
N VAL A 69 -13.51 -14.20 -20.94
CA VAL A 69 -12.78 -13.00 -20.46
C VAL A 69 -13.22 -12.61 -19.05
N ASN A 70 -14.53 -12.60 -18.80
CA ASN A 70 -15.05 -12.28 -17.47
C ASN A 70 -14.61 -13.31 -16.43
N ASN A 71 -14.61 -14.59 -16.77
CA ASN A 71 -14.12 -15.66 -15.89
C ASN A 71 -12.62 -15.50 -15.58
N GLU A 72 -11.77 -15.25 -16.58
CA GLU A 72 -10.34 -14.99 -16.37
C GLU A 72 -10.09 -13.79 -15.44
N ARG A 73 -10.88 -12.72 -15.59
CA ARG A 73 -10.82 -11.55 -14.70
C ARG A 73 -11.26 -11.89 -13.29
N GLU A 74 -12.41 -12.54 -13.12
CA GLU A 74 -12.94 -12.93 -11.81
C GLU A 74 -11.99 -13.89 -11.09
N ASN A 75 -11.39 -14.85 -11.80
CA ASN A 75 -10.37 -15.75 -11.27
C ASN A 75 -9.11 -15.00 -10.84
N SER A 76 -8.67 -14.01 -11.62
CA SER A 76 -7.53 -13.16 -11.25
C SER A 76 -7.82 -12.38 -9.96
N GLU A 77 -9.01 -11.76 -9.86
CA GLU A 77 -9.45 -11.06 -8.64
C GLU A 77 -9.55 -12.02 -7.45
N LEU A 78 -10.06 -13.23 -7.67
CA LEU A 78 -10.19 -14.27 -6.64
C LEU A 78 -8.81 -14.73 -6.14
N LEU A 79 -7.84 -14.93 -7.03
CA LEU A 79 -6.45 -15.24 -6.69
C LEU A 79 -5.80 -14.10 -5.88
N GLU A 80 -5.99 -12.85 -6.28
CA GLU A 80 -5.49 -11.68 -5.54
C GLU A 80 -6.12 -11.61 -4.14
N LEU A 81 -7.42 -11.80 -4.02
CA LEU A 81 -8.13 -11.80 -2.73
C LEU A 81 -7.66 -12.96 -1.84
N LYS A 82 -7.49 -14.18 -2.39
CA LYS A 82 -6.93 -15.32 -1.66
C LYS A 82 -5.52 -15.03 -1.15
N SER A 83 -4.66 -14.46 -1.99
CA SER A 83 -3.31 -14.03 -1.61
C SER A 83 -3.36 -12.99 -0.49
N LYS A 84 -4.27 -12.01 -0.59
CA LYS A 84 -4.43 -10.97 0.42
C LYS A 84 -4.92 -11.52 1.75
N ILE A 85 -5.86 -12.47 1.73
CA ILE A 85 -6.33 -13.16 2.93
C ILE A 85 -5.17 -13.89 3.60
N SER A 86 -4.40 -14.67 2.84
CA SER A 86 -3.23 -15.39 3.37
C SER A 86 -2.21 -14.45 4.02
N GLN A 87 -1.93 -13.30 3.38
CA GLN A 87 -1.06 -12.27 3.95
C GLN A 87 -1.61 -11.71 5.28
N LEU A 88 -2.90 -11.36 5.32
CA LEU A 88 -3.52 -10.80 6.53
C LEU A 88 -3.61 -11.82 7.68
N GLU A 89 -3.80 -13.09 7.37
CA GLU A 89 -3.77 -14.16 8.36
C GLU A 89 -2.37 -14.32 8.98
N ASN A 90 -1.33 -14.29 8.16
CA ASN A 90 0.06 -14.31 8.65
C ASN A 90 0.37 -13.09 9.53
N ASP A 91 0.04 -11.88 9.08
CA ASP A 91 0.22 -10.65 9.86
C ASP A 91 -0.51 -10.72 11.22
N LYS A 92 -1.71 -11.32 11.24
CA LYS A 92 -2.49 -11.50 12.48
C LYS A 92 -1.82 -12.46 13.44
N ILE A 93 -1.27 -13.56 12.92
CA ILE A 93 -0.51 -14.55 13.71
C ILE A 93 0.75 -13.90 14.28
N GLU A 94 1.55 -13.24 13.45
CA GLU A 94 2.76 -12.55 13.90
C GLU A 94 2.45 -11.53 15.00
N LYS A 95 1.45 -10.67 14.81
CA LYS A 95 1.03 -9.70 15.83
C LYS A 95 0.57 -10.37 17.13
N ALA A 96 -0.07 -11.53 17.04
CA ALA A 96 -0.45 -12.30 18.23
C ALA A 96 0.77 -12.87 18.96
N GLU A 97 1.75 -13.41 18.22
CA GLU A 97 3.01 -13.89 18.79
C GLU A 97 3.83 -12.78 19.44
N TYR A 98 3.92 -11.61 18.79
CA TYR A 98 4.58 -10.44 19.39
C TYR A 98 3.90 -10.04 20.70
N ARG A 99 2.57 -9.93 20.72
CA ARG A 99 1.82 -9.63 21.95
C ARG A 99 2.08 -10.65 23.06
N GLN A 100 2.08 -11.94 22.73
CA GLN A 100 2.37 -13.00 23.68
C GLN A 100 3.80 -12.91 24.24
N LYS A 101 4.79 -12.56 23.40
CA LYS A 101 6.17 -12.36 23.84
C LYS A 101 6.27 -11.16 24.78
N PHE A 102 5.66 -10.04 24.43
CA PHE A 102 5.62 -8.85 25.29
C PHE A 102 4.93 -9.10 26.64
N GLU A 103 3.83 -9.87 26.65
CA GLU A 103 3.14 -10.24 27.88
C GLU A 103 4.04 -11.08 28.80
N LYS A 104 4.76 -12.08 28.25
CA LYS A 104 5.73 -12.87 29.01
C LYS A 104 6.90 -12.04 29.55
N GLU A 105 7.40 -11.10 28.76
CA GLU A 105 8.46 -10.18 29.20
C GLU A 105 7.97 -9.29 30.36
N LEU A 106 6.73 -8.82 30.28
CA LEU A 106 6.12 -8.03 31.34
C LEU A 106 5.95 -8.84 32.64
N GLU A 107 5.40 -10.05 32.54
CA GLU A 107 5.30 -10.98 33.67
C GLU A 107 6.65 -11.27 34.32
N ALA A 108 7.70 -11.47 33.52
CA ALA A 108 9.05 -11.70 34.02
C ALA A 108 9.61 -10.48 34.78
N ILE A 109 9.38 -9.25 34.26
CA ILE A 109 9.77 -8.02 34.95
C ILE A 109 9.00 -7.86 36.26
N GLU A 110 7.70 -8.14 36.28
CA GLU A 110 6.90 -8.09 37.50
C GLU A 110 7.38 -9.09 38.56
N GLU A 111 7.70 -10.32 38.16
CA GLU A 111 8.21 -11.34 39.07
C GLU A 111 9.60 -10.96 39.62
N GLN A 112 10.47 -10.43 38.76
CA GLN A 112 11.76 -9.89 39.19
C GLN A 112 11.57 -8.77 40.22
N TRP A 113 10.66 -7.83 39.95
CA TRP A 113 10.37 -6.72 40.86
C TRP A 113 9.81 -7.22 42.21
N ARG A 114 8.93 -8.23 42.20
CA ARG A 114 8.43 -8.88 43.43
C ARG A 114 9.56 -9.55 44.21
N ALA A 115 10.46 -10.26 43.53
CA ALA A 115 11.61 -10.92 44.15
C ALA A 115 12.55 -9.90 44.81
N GLU A 116 12.94 -8.85 44.08
CA GLU A 116 13.79 -7.77 44.60
C GLU A 116 13.14 -7.06 45.79
N SER A 117 11.84 -6.76 45.72
CA SER A 117 11.09 -6.14 46.82
C SER A 117 11.08 -7.03 48.07
N LYS A 118 10.90 -8.35 47.91
CA LYS A 118 10.96 -9.32 49.01
C LYS A 118 12.37 -9.41 49.61
N GLU A 119 13.42 -9.38 48.79
CA GLU A 119 14.80 -9.38 49.26
C GLU A 119 15.14 -8.12 50.05
N LEU A 120 14.72 -6.95 49.56
CA LEU A 120 14.87 -5.67 50.26
C LEU A 120 14.14 -5.66 51.61
N LEU A 121 12.90 -6.16 51.66
CA LEU A 121 12.15 -6.31 52.91
C LEU A 121 12.86 -7.25 53.90
N ALA A 122 13.39 -8.38 53.43
CA ALA A 122 14.15 -9.31 54.25
C ALA A 122 15.47 -8.70 54.77
N LEU A 123 16.12 -7.85 53.97
CA LEU A 123 17.30 -7.10 54.38
C LEU A 123 16.96 -6.06 55.46
N VAL A 124 15.88 -5.29 55.26
CA VAL A 124 15.40 -4.32 56.24
C VAL A 124 15.06 -4.99 57.56
N SER A 125 14.37 -6.15 57.54
CA SER A 125 14.06 -6.90 58.77
C SER A 125 15.32 -7.33 59.52
N ARG A 126 16.33 -7.86 58.81
CA ARG A 126 17.61 -8.24 59.42
C ARG A 126 18.32 -7.05 60.06
N LEU A 127 18.40 -5.92 59.36
CA LEU A 127 19.00 -4.69 59.89
C LEU A 127 18.22 -4.12 61.09
N GLN A 128 16.88 -4.20 61.08
CA GLN A 128 16.06 -3.81 62.22
C GLN A 128 16.33 -4.70 63.44
N ASP A 129 16.46 -6.01 63.26
CA ASP A 129 16.77 -6.93 64.34
C ASP A 129 18.19 -6.74 64.89
N GLU A 130 19.19 -6.49 64.03
CA GLU A 130 20.54 -6.11 64.45
C GLU A 130 20.54 -4.79 65.22
N ASN A 131 19.84 -3.76 64.74
CA ASN A 131 19.70 -2.49 65.44
C ASN A 131 19.02 -2.66 66.82
N ARG A 132 17.99 -3.50 66.92
CA ARG A 132 17.35 -3.84 68.21
C ARG A 132 18.32 -4.55 69.14
N LYS A 133 19.14 -5.49 68.65
CA LYS A 133 20.16 -6.18 69.44
C LYS A 133 21.24 -5.21 69.91
N LEU A 134 21.75 -4.36 69.04
CA LEU A 134 22.74 -3.32 69.37
C LEU A 134 22.18 -2.30 70.37
N ALA A 135 20.92 -1.89 70.24
CA ALA A 135 20.25 -1.03 71.19
C ALA A 135 20.11 -1.69 72.58
N LYS A 136 19.78 -2.98 72.64
CA LYS A 136 19.77 -3.76 73.91
C LYS A 136 21.15 -3.83 74.54
N VAL A 137 22.21 -4.10 73.76
CA VAL A 137 23.60 -4.13 74.24
C VAL A 137 24.03 -2.75 74.78
N ARG A 138 23.67 -1.66 74.09
CA ARG A 138 23.90 -0.29 74.59
C ARG A 138 23.09 0.03 75.85
N GLY A 139 21.88 -0.51 76.00
CA GLY A 139 21.05 -0.37 77.21
C GLY A 139 21.59 -1.14 78.42
N THR A 140 22.21 -2.30 78.21
CA THR A 140 22.86 -3.08 79.27
C THR A 140 24.26 -2.59 79.63
N SER A 141 24.88 -1.74 78.80
CA SER A 141 26.24 -1.24 78.99
C SER A 141 26.31 0.08 79.78
N GLN A 142 25.26 0.47 80.51
CA GLN A 142 25.27 1.66 81.41
C GLN A 142 25.65 1.36 82.87
N VAL A 143 26.04 0.14 83.23
CA VAL A 143 26.57 -0.16 84.57
C VAL A 143 27.80 -1.05 84.46
N ALA A 144 28.97 -0.43 84.34
CA ALA A 144 30.24 -0.85 84.97
C ALA A 144 31.40 -0.05 84.36
N GLU A 145 31.65 1.13 84.90
CA GLU A 145 32.98 1.75 84.84
C GLU A 145 33.51 1.87 86.26
N ARG A 146 34.32 0.89 86.67
CA ARG A 146 35.35 1.06 87.70
C ARG A 146 36.49 0.12 87.34
N VAL A 147 37.53 0.66 86.70
CA VAL A 147 38.83 0.00 86.62
C VAL A 147 39.86 0.92 87.24
N SER A 148 40.39 0.45 88.37
CA SER A 148 41.54 0.97 89.08
C SER A 148 42.84 0.70 88.30
N PRO A 149 43.89 1.50 88.49
CA PRO A 149 45.12 1.36 87.73
C PRO A 149 45.95 0.21 88.31
N THR A 150 46.26 -0.80 87.49
CA THR A 150 47.37 -1.72 87.78
C THR A 150 47.98 -2.20 86.46
N GLU A 151 49.17 -1.69 86.19
CA GLU A 151 49.90 -1.84 84.95
C GLU A 151 50.78 -3.11 84.96
N ILE A 152 51.11 -3.56 83.73
CA ILE A 152 52.27 -4.38 83.32
C ILE A 152 52.03 -5.89 83.02
N VAL A 153 50.98 -6.56 83.51
CA VAL A 153 50.69 -7.96 83.08
C VAL A 153 49.61 -8.07 81.99
N ASN A 154 48.74 -7.07 81.84
CA ASN A 154 47.63 -7.07 80.86
C ASN A 154 47.98 -6.59 79.44
N ASN A 155 49.17 -6.00 79.24
CA ASN A 155 49.55 -5.44 77.94
C ASN A 155 49.79 -6.52 76.88
N SER A 156 50.29 -7.70 77.27
CA SER A 156 50.53 -8.81 76.34
C SER A 156 49.22 -9.36 75.76
N ASP A 157 48.25 -9.66 76.62
CA ASP A 157 46.95 -10.21 76.20
C ASP A 157 46.11 -9.18 75.43
N MET A 158 46.20 -7.90 75.80
CA MET A 158 45.54 -6.82 75.06
C MET A 158 46.17 -6.62 73.68
N LEU A 159 47.51 -6.65 73.60
CA LEU A 159 48.23 -6.57 72.32
C LEU A 159 47.88 -7.75 71.41
N GLN A 160 47.78 -8.97 71.96
CA GLN A 160 47.43 -10.17 71.20
C GLN A 160 45.98 -10.11 70.69
N LYS A 161 45.03 -9.62 71.49
CA LYS A 161 43.65 -9.37 71.03
C LYS A 161 43.60 -8.32 69.93
N LEU A 162 44.34 -7.22 70.08
CA LEU A 162 44.44 -6.18 69.05
C LEU A 162 45.03 -6.75 67.76
N GLN A 163 46.10 -7.55 67.83
CA GLN A 163 46.69 -8.23 66.68
C GLN A 163 45.69 -9.13 65.97
N LEU A 164 44.94 -9.97 66.69
CA LEU A 164 43.91 -10.83 66.12
C LEU A 164 42.78 -10.02 65.46
N THR A 165 42.36 -8.91 66.07
CA THR A 165 41.35 -8.04 65.43
C THR A 165 41.88 -7.33 64.19
N LEU A 166 43.17 -6.95 64.18
CA LEU A 166 43.82 -6.30 63.05
C LEU A 166 44.01 -7.29 61.89
N GLU A 167 44.36 -8.54 62.19
CA GLU A 167 44.42 -9.63 61.21
C GLU A 167 43.03 -9.93 60.63
N LYS A 168 41.99 -10.02 61.47
CA LYS A 168 40.60 -10.17 61.01
C LYS A 168 40.15 -9.00 60.13
N GLN A 169 40.48 -7.76 60.50
CA GLN A 169 40.18 -6.57 59.69
C GLN A 169 40.92 -6.60 58.34
N ARG A 170 42.18 -7.07 58.31
CA ARG A 170 42.92 -7.24 57.04
C ARG A 170 42.25 -8.26 56.12
N ASP A 171 41.78 -9.38 56.67
CA ASP A 171 41.08 -10.40 55.88
C ASP A 171 39.70 -9.90 55.41
N GLU A 172 38.97 -9.18 56.26
CA GLU A 172 37.72 -8.52 55.86
C GLU A 172 37.94 -7.50 54.72
N ILE A 173 39.04 -6.74 54.77
CA ILE A 173 39.41 -5.81 53.69
C ILE A 173 39.67 -6.58 52.39
N ARG A 174 40.45 -7.67 52.43
CA ARG A 174 40.73 -8.50 51.23
C ARG A 174 39.46 -9.08 50.61
N VAL A 175 38.51 -9.54 51.43
CA VAL A 175 37.23 -10.07 50.92
C VAL A 175 36.40 -8.96 50.28
N LYS A 176 36.33 -7.78 50.91
CA LYS A 176 35.63 -6.61 50.36
C LYS A 176 36.27 -6.12 49.06
N GLU A 177 37.59 -6.12 48.96
CA GLU A 177 38.33 -5.78 47.74
C GLU A 177 38.00 -6.73 46.58
N LYS A 178 37.97 -8.05 46.84
CA LYS A 178 37.56 -9.04 45.82
C LYS A 178 36.13 -8.83 45.36
N LEU A 179 35.20 -8.62 46.31
CA LEU A 179 33.80 -8.35 45.98
C LEU A 179 33.65 -7.05 45.17
N LEU A 180 34.38 -5.99 45.54
CA LEU A 180 34.40 -4.74 44.76
C LEU A 180 34.93 -4.97 43.35
N GLN A 181 36.00 -5.76 43.19
CA GLN A 181 36.55 -6.09 41.87
C GLN A 181 35.53 -6.85 41.01
N GLU A 182 34.83 -7.83 41.57
CA GLU A 182 33.74 -8.55 40.88
C GLU A 182 32.62 -7.60 40.46
N LYS A 183 32.17 -6.71 41.37
CA LYS A 183 31.14 -5.72 41.06
C LYS A 183 31.59 -4.71 40.01
N CYS A 184 32.84 -4.29 40.01
CA CYS A 184 33.41 -3.45 38.94
C CYS A 184 33.34 -4.17 37.58
N GLY A 185 33.71 -5.45 37.53
CA GLY A 185 33.60 -6.25 36.31
C GLY A 185 32.16 -6.40 35.80
N ASP A 186 31.20 -6.59 36.70
CA ASP A 186 29.79 -6.65 36.32
C ASP A 186 29.26 -5.30 35.83
N MET A 187 29.66 -4.19 36.47
CA MET A 187 29.33 -2.84 35.99
C MET A 187 29.87 -2.58 34.57
N GLU A 188 31.09 -3.03 34.27
CA GLU A 188 31.68 -2.92 32.93
C GLU A 188 30.93 -3.74 31.88
N LYS A 189 30.53 -4.98 32.21
CA LYS A 189 29.69 -5.80 31.32
C LYS A 189 28.36 -5.13 31.03
N MET A 190 27.68 -4.64 32.06
CA MET A 190 26.39 -3.93 31.91
C MET A 190 26.55 -2.66 31.09
N ARG A 191 27.61 -1.88 31.35
CA ARG A 191 27.94 -0.70 30.54
C ARG A 191 28.12 -1.05 29.06
N SER A 192 28.86 -2.12 28.76
CA SER A 192 29.04 -2.58 27.38
C SER A 192 27.72 -2.99 26.71
N GLN A 193 26.79 -3.56 27.47
CA GLN A 193 25.47 -3.94 26.96
C GLN A 193 24.61 -2.71 26.66
N VAL A 194 24.65 -1.71 27.55
CA VAL A 194 23.98 -0.42 27.34
C VAL A 194 24.52 0.27 26.09
N ASP A 195 25.84 0.28 25.88
CA ASP A 195 26.45 0.87 24.68
C ASP A 195 26.01 0.14 23.40
N ARG A 196 25.98 -1.21 23.41
CA ARG A 196 25.48 -2.02 22.29
C ARG A 196 24.01 -1.72 21.98
N LEU A 197 23.15 -1.70 22.99
CA LEU A 197 21.73 -1.41 22.84
C LEU A 197 21.50 0.03 22.36
N THR A 198 22.30 0.98 22.85
CA THR A 198 22.24 2.39 22.42
C THR A 198 22.61 2.52 20.94
N ASN A 199 23.62 1.78 20.48
CA ASN A 199 24.01 1.75 19.06
C ASN A 199 22.91 1.13 18.20
N SER A 200 22.40 -0.05 18.57
CA SER A 200 21.29 -0.71 17.87
C SER A 200 20.05 0.19 17.80
N GLY A 201 19.69 0.86 18.90
CA GLY A 201 18.58 1.81 18.93
C GLY A 201 18.79 3.02 18.01
N ARG A 202 20.03 3.53 17.89
CA ARG A 202 20.35 4.60 16.94
C ARG A 202 20.22 4.13 15.48
N GLU A 203 20.70 2.93 15.17
CA GLU A 203 20.57 2.35 13.84
C GLU A 203 19.12 2.10 13.45
N LEU A 204 18.32 1.54 14.36
CA LEU A 204 16.91 1.29 14.12
C LEU A 204 16.14 2.60 13.86
N ARG A 205 16.44 3.67 14.59
CA ARG A 205 15.89 5.01 14.33
C ARG A 205 16.26 5.55 12.95
N ARG A 206 17.51 5.35 12.50
CA ARG A 206 17.94 5.74 11.14
C ARG A 206 17.22 4.93 10.05
N LYS A 207 17.08 3.62 10.24
CA LYS A 207 16.33 2.74 9.33
C LYS A 207 14.86 3.15 9.25
N HIS A 208 14.24 3.41 10.40
CA HIS A 208 12.86 3.88 10.46
C HIS A 208 12.67 5.20 9.71
N LYS A 209 13.56 6.19 9.89
CA LYS A 209 13.51 7.45 9.16
C LYS A 209 13.66 7.25 7.64
N THR A 210 14.50 6.31 7.21
CA THR A 210 14.70 6.01 5.78
C THR A 210 13.44 5.38 5.18
N LEU A 211 12.86 4.38 5.86
CA LEU A 211 11.60 3.75 5.43
C LEU A 211 10.44 4.75 5.41
N GLN A 212 10.35 5.63 6.42
CA GLN A 212 9.33 6.67 6.47
C GLN A 212 9.43 7.63 5.27
N ASN A 213 10.66 8.01 4.88
CA ASN A 213 10.87 8.82 3.69
C ASN A 213 10.48 8.08 2.41
N GLN A 214 10.83 6.79 2.27
CA GLN A 214 10.43 5.98 1.11
C GLN A 214 8.91 5.88 0.98
N VAL A 215 8.20 5.65 2.08
CA VAL A 215 6.71 5.63 2.08
C VAL A 215 6.15 6.97 1.64
N ARG A 216 6.75 8.09 2.08
CA ARG A 216 6.32 9.43 1.66
C ARG A 216 6.51 9.63 0.15
N THR A 217 7.69 9.29 -0.38
CA THR A 217 7.97 9.37 -1.82
C THR A 217 6.99 8.52 -2.63
N LEU A 218 6.73 7.28 -2.22
CA LEU A 218 5.75 6.42 -2.90
C LEU A 218 4.32 6.98 -2.86
N CYS A 219 3.94 7.64 -1.76
CA CYS A 219 2.64 8.32 -1.67
C CYS A 219 2.56 9.52 -2.62
N ASP A 220 3.64 10.29 -2.76
CA ASP A 220 3.71 11.42 -3.69
C ASP A 220 3.65 10.93 -5.15
N GLU A 221 4.43 9.90 -5.50
CA GLU A 221 4.38 9.24 -6.83
C GLU A 221 2.99 8.68 -7.14
N ARG A 222 2.33 8.05 -6.17
CA ARG A 222 0.94 7.56 -6.34
C ARG A 222 -0.02 8.71 -6.61
N ALA A 223 0.15 9.86 -5.95
CA ALA A 223 -0.69 11.03 -6.18
C ALA A 223 -0.50 11.56 -7.61
N ASP A 224 0.75 11.63 -8.08
CA ASP A 224 1.06 12.07 -9.45
C ASP A 224 0.44 11.14 -10.51
N PHE A 225 0.51 9.82 -10.31
CA PHE A 225 -0.12 8.85 -11.21
C PHE A 225 -1.65 8.97 -11.22
N LEU A 226 -2.28 9.24 -10.06
CA LEU A 226 -3.72 9.45 -9.99
C LEU A 226 -4.15 10.71 -10.75
N VAL A 227 -3.37 11.78 -10.67
CA VAL A 227 -3.63 13.01 -11.45
C VAL A 227 -3.50 12.73 -12.95
N GLN A 228 -2.42 12.07 -13.38
CA GLN A 228 -2.23 11.70 -14.79
C GLN A 228 -3.37 10.83 -15.32
N LEU A 229 -3.80 9.83 -14.54
CA LEU A 229 -4.93 8.96 -14.90
C LEU A 229 -6.23 9.76 -15.04
N GLN A 230 -6.50 10.71 -14.13
CA GLN A 230 -7.68 11.56 -14.21
C GLN A 230 -7.67 12.47 -15.44
N ASP A 231 -6.51 13.03 -15.80
CA ASP A 231 -6.37 13.86 -17.00
C ASP A 231 -6.56 13.04 -18.27
N GLN A 232 -5.98 11.83 -18.36
CA GLN A 232 -6.23 10.91 -19.46
C GLN A 232 -7.72 10.53 -19.56
N GLN A 233 -8.41 10.31 -18.44
CA GLN A 233 -9.84 10.01 -18.44
C GLN A 233 -10.67 11.19 -18.95
N ARG A 234 -10.28 12.43 -18.64
CA ARG A 234 -10.91 13.65 -19.18
C ARG A 234 -10.69 13.75 -20.68
N ASP A 235 -9.49 13.49 -21.17
CA ASP A 235 -9.17 13.51 -22.60
C ASP A 235 -9.95 12.45 -23.37
N ILE A 236 -10.03 11.22 -22.86
CA ILE A 236 -10.86 10.16 -23.45
C ILE A 236 -12.33 10.58 -23.52
N THR A 237 -12.83 11.21 -22.46
CA THR A 237 -14.23 11.70 -22.42
C THR A 237 -14.45 12.80 -23.46
N ALA A 238 -13.52 13.75 -23.59
CA ALA A 238 -13.60 14.83 -24.58
C ALA A 238 -13.51 14.30 -26.02
N LEU A 239 -12.63 13.33 -26.28
CA LEU A 239 -12.50 12.69 -27.59
C LEU A 239 -13.76 11.91 -27.96
N ARG A 240 -14.35 11.16 -27.02
CA ARG A 240 -15.63 10.46 -27.23
C ARG A 240 -16.76 11.43 -27.56
N GLN A 241 -16.84 12.58 -26.87
CA GLN A 241 -17.83 13.61 -27.20
C GLN A 241 -17.63 14.19 -28.60
N ARG A 242 -16.39 14.51 -28.98
CA ARG A 242 -16.07 15.00 -30.33
C ARG A 242 -16.39 13.97 -31.40
N LEU A 243 -16.08 12.70 -31.16
CA LEU A 243 -16.42 11.61 -32.07
C LEU A 243 -17.93 11.52 -32.26
N GLY A 244 -18.71 11.53 -31.18
CA GLY A 244 -20.18 11.50 -31.28
C GLY A 244 -20.78 12.71 -32.01
N LEU A 245 -20.19 13.90 -31.88
CA LEU A 245 -20.59 15.07 -32.67
C LEU A 245 -20.28 14.88 -34.16
N ALA A 246 -19.10 14.37 -34.49
CA ALA A 246 -18.70 14.11 -35.87
C ALA A 246 -19.53 12.98 -36.52
N GLU A 247 -19.87 11.94 -35.76
CA GLU A 247 -20.78 10.86 -36.20
C GLU A 247 -22.16 11.43 -36.51
N LYS A 248 -22.70 12.29 -35.64
CA LYS A 248 -23.98 12.95 -35.87
C LYS A 248 -23.95 13.88 -37.08
N GLU A 249 -22.90 14.68 -37.24
CA GLU A 249 -22.73 15.55 -38.42
C GLU A 249 -22.65 14.73 -39.71
N ASN A 250 -21.92 13.61 -39.71
CA ASN A 250 -21.88 12.70 -40.85
C ASN A 250 -23.24 12.04 -41.14
N GLU A 251 -23.98 11.66 -40.10
CA GLU A 251 -25.32 11.10 -40.24
C GLU A 251 -26.31 12.15 -40.77
N ASP A 252 -26.23 13.38 -40.28
CA ASP A 252 -27.02 14.52 -40.75
C ASP A 252 -26.67 14.86 -42.21
N LEU A 253 -25.39 14.80 -42.59
CA LEU A 253 -24.94 14.98 -43.98
C LEU A 253 -25.47 13.87 -44.90
N ALA A 254 -25.40 12.61 -44.47
CA ALA A 254 -25.92 11.47 -45.21
C ALA A 254 -27.46 11.50 -45.35
N LYS A 255 -28.17 12.00 -44.33
CA LYS A 255 -29.63 12.22 -44.36
C LYS A 255 -30.01 13.48 -45.13
N SER A 256 -29.12 14.46 -45.19
CA SER A 256 -29.20 15.61 -46.08
C SER A 256 -28.82 15.25 -47.52
N ASP A 257 -29.02 14.00 -47.94
CA ASP A 257 -29.22 13.70 -49.35
C ASP A 257 -30.43 14.54 -49.81
N VAL A 258 -30.08 15.75 -50.24
CA VAL A 258 -30.97 16.77 -50.71
C VAL A 258 -31.64 16.14 -51.91
N SER A 259 -32.89 15.69 -51.73
CA SER A 259 -33.89 15.81 -52.77
C SER A 259 -33.90 17.28 -53.13
N TYR A 260 -33.06 17.64 -54.11
CA TYR A 260 -32.99 18.98 -54.66
C TYR A 260 -34.42 19.34 -55.00
N PRO A 261 -34.98 20.44 -54.45
CA PRO A 261 -36.15 21.02 -55.07
C PRO A 261 -35.74 21.24 -56.51
N SER A 262 -36.50 20.65 -57.42
CA SER A 262 -36.32 20.57 -58.87
C SER A 262 -36.19 21.94 -59.59
N ASN A 263 -35.78 23.02 -58.92
CA ASN A 263 -35.79 24.39 -59.42
C ASN A 263 -34.53 25.19 -59.05
N LYS A 264 -33.32 24.61 -59.19
CA LYS A 264 -32.12 25.41 -59.57
C LYS A 264 -30.98 24.54 -60.08
N ALA A 265 -30.75 24.71 -61.39
CA ALA A 265 -29.65 24.22 -62.20
C ALA A 265 -29.60 22.69 -62.41
N VAL A 266 -30.39 22.23 -63.39
CA VAL A 266 -30.09 21.03 -64.16
C VAL A 266 -28.75 21.25 -64.85
N TYR A 267 -27.66 20.80 -64.25
CA TYR A 267 -26.39 20.70 -64.96
C TYR A 267 -26.38 19.33 -65.62
N ASP A 268 -26.46 19.34 -66.95
CA ASP A 268 -26.29 18.13 -67.76
C ASP A 268 -24.91 17.54 -67.47
N LEU A 269 -24.87 16.30 -66.98
CA LEU A 269 -23.63 15.62 -66.61
C LEU A 269 -22.74 15.36 -67.84
N ASP A 270 -23.33 15.39 -69.05
CA ASP A 270 -22.68 15.14 -70.32
C ASP A 270 -22.31 16.43 -71.11
N ASP A 271 -22.48 17.64 -70.54
CA ASP A 271 -22.10 18.90 -71.22
C ASP A 271 -20.56 19.02 -71.40
N PRO A 272 -20.06 19.04 -72.66
CA PRO A 272 -18.64 19.17 -72.95
C PRO A 272 -18.04 20.53 -72.57
N ASN A 273 -18.87 21.58 -72.46
CA ASN A 273 -18.44 22.95 -72.13
C ASN A 273 -18.56 23.27 -70.63
N ARG A 274 -18.86 22.27 -69.80
CA ARG A 274 -18.96 22.45 -68.36
C ARG A 274 -17.60 22.88 -67.78
N PRO A 275 -17.54 23.94 -66.95
CA PRO A 275 -16.32 24.31 -66.23
C PRO A 275 -15.88 23.14 -65.34
N ARG A 276 -14.74 22.54 -65.65
CA ARG A 276 -14.13 21.45 -64.88
C ARG A 276 -12.95 22.04 -64.10
N PHE A 277 -13.16 22.26 -62.82
CA PHE A 277 -12.10 22.66 -61.90
C PHE A 277 -11.40 21.41 -61.34
N THR A 278 -10.09 21.45 -61.26
CA THR A 278 -9.31 20.51 -60.47
C THR A 278 -9.61 20.68 -58.99
N THR A 279 -9.33 19.65 -58.19
CA THR A 279 -9.52 19.71 -56.73
C THR A 279 -8.65 20.79 -56.07
N ALA A 280 -7.53 21.17 -56.69
CA ALA A 280 -6.69 22.30 -56.28
C ALA A 280 -7.37 23.63 -56.58
N GLU A 281 -7.82 23.86 -57.83
CA GLU A 281 -8.52 25.08 -58.21
C GLU A 281 -9.81 25.28 -57.40
N LEU A 282 -10.53 24.20 -57.08
CA LEU A 282 -11.70 24.28 -56.23
C LEU A 282 -11.33 24.74 -54.81
N LYS A 283 -10.23 24.24 -54.23
CA LYS A 283 -9.75 24.70 -52.91
C LYS A 283 -9.38 26.18 -52.95
N ASP A 284 -8.67 26.60 -54.00
CA ASP A 284 -8.24 28.00 -54.17
C ASP A 284 -9.45 28.93 -54.32
N ILE A 285 -10.43 28.57 -55.14
CA ILE A 285 -11.69 29.31 -55.29
C ILE A 285 -12.46 29.38 -53.97
N LEU A 286 -12.50 28.28 -53.21
CA LEU A 286 -13.18 28.24 -51.91
C LEU A 286 -12.47 29.13 -50.87
N HIS A 287 -11.13 29.18 -50.89
CA HIS A 287 -10.35 30.08 -50.05
C HIS A 287 -10.57 31.54 -50.45
N GLU A 288 -10.43 31.89 -51.72
CA GLU A 288 -10.66 33.24 -52.23
C GLU A 288 -12.09 33.71 -51.92
N ARG A 289 -13.10 32.85 -52.13
CA ARG A 289 -14.48 33.14 -51.74
C ARG A 289 -14.62 33.39 -50.24
N ASN A 290 -13.94 32.64 -49.39
CA ASN A 290 -14.01 32.83 -47.94
C ASN A 290 -13.35 34.15 -47.51
N GLU A 291 -12.21 34.50 -48.11
CA GLU A 291 -11.54 35.79 -47.89
C GLU A 291 -12.42 36.96 -48.34
N LEU A 292 -13.03 36.86 -49.52
CA LEU A 292 -13.95 37.87 -50.03
C LEU A 292 -15.19 38.00 -49.12
N LYS A 293 -15.72 36.88 -48.61
CA LYS A 293 -16.83 36.92 -47.64
C LYS A 293 -16.45 37.64 -46.34
N ALA A 294 -15.28 37.36 -45.79
CA ALA A 294 -14.80 38.05 -44.60
C ALA A 294 -14.68 39.56 -44.86
N ARG A 295 -14.08 39.94 -46.00
CA ARG A 295 -13.93 41.33 -46.40
C ARG A 295 -15.27 42.04 -46.65
N VAL A 296 -16.25 41.34 -47.21
CA VAL A 296 -17.62 41.87 -47.38
C VAL A 296 -18.26 42.08 -46.02
N SER A 297 -18.12 41.16 -45.07
CA SER A 297 -18.62 41.32 -43.70
C SER A 297 -18.03 42.56 -43.03
N ASP A 298 -16.70 42.75 -43.14
CA ASP A 298 -16.03 43.92 -42.56
C ASP A 298 -16.53 45.24 -43.17
N LEU A 299 -16.76 45.25 -44.49
CA LEU A 299 -17.29 46.42 -45.21
C LEU A 299 -18.77 46.68 -44.88
N GLU A 300 -19.56 45.64 -44.68
CA GLU A 300 -20.95 45.75 -44.21
C GLU A 300 -21.01 46.36 -42.80
N ASP A 301 -20.14 45.94 -41.89
CA ASP A 301 -20.02 46.50 -40.54
C ASP A 301 -19.58 47.98 -40.57
N GLU A 302 -18.63 48.33 -41.44
CA GLU A 302 -18.21 49.71 -41.64
C GLU A 302 -19.37 50.56 -42.20
N LEU A 303 -20.09 50.08 -43.21
CA LEU A 303 -21.25 50.77 -43.78
C LEU A 303 -22.41 50.95 -42.79
N GLU A 304 -22.66 49.95 -41.92
CA GLU A 304 -23.67 50.04 -40.87
C GLU A 304 -23.36 51.18 -39.88
N THR A 305 -22.08 51.46 -39.66
CA THR A 305 -21.62 52.59 -38.82
C THR A 305 -21.95 53.95 -39.43
N TYR A 306 -21.99 54.04 -40.77
CA TYR A 306 -22.32 55.27 -41.51
C TYR A 306 -23.81 55.36 -41.89
N ARG A 307 -24.62 54.35 -41.57
CA ARG A 307 -26.05 54.37 -41.83
C ARG A 307 -26.72 55.42 -40.92
N PRO A 308 -27.44 56.42 -41.47
CA PRO A 308 -28.11 57.40 -40.65
C PRO A 308 -29.17 56.68 -39.80
N LYS A 309 -29.01 56.73 -38.47
CA LYS A 309 -30.05 56.31 -37.54
C LYS A 309 -31.24 57.23 -37.77
N ASN A 310 -32.26 56.74 -38.49
CA ASN A 310 -33.50 57.49 -38.68
C ASN A 310 -33.99 57.92 -37.30
N ALA A 311 -33.97 59.23 -37.06
CA ALA A 311 -34.62 59.85 -35.93
C ALA A 311 -36.12 59.62 -36.14
N THR A 312 -36.69 58.59 -35.53
CA THR A 312 -38.12 58.56 -35.25
C THR A 312 -38.35 59.56 -34.14
N GLU A 313 -38.80 60.74 -34.56
CA GLU A 313 -39.44 61.77 -33.75
C GLU A 313 -40.63 61.19 -32.96
N SER A 314 -40.82 61.79 -31.79
CA SER A 314 -41.94 61.79 -30.84
C SER A 314 -43.27 61.19 -31.27
#